data_AF-A0AB73LEI8-F1
#
_entry.id   AF-A0AB73LEI8-F1
#
_cell.length_a   1.000
_cell.length_b   1.000
_cell.length_c   1.000
_cell.angle_alpha   90.00
_cell.angle_beta   90.00
_cell.angle_gamma   90.00
#
_symmetry.space_group_name_H-M   'P 1'
#
loop_
_entity.id
_entity.type
_entity.pdbx_description
1 polymer ?
#
loop_
_entity_poly.entity_id
_entity_poly.type
_entity_poly.pdbx_seq_one_letter_code
_entity_poly.pdbx_strand_id
1 'polypeptide(L)'
;MTVMTSREFNQNLAKAQKQAQHSPVIITKRGEPTYVLMTYEEYSRNQNEGTSLYDFFANYPQPAEDVDLPEDFPVPERSKHQRPVVEF
;
A
#
# COMPACT_ATOMS: atom_id res chain seq x y z
N MET A 1 7.89 12.35 -1.59
CA MET A 1 8.32 11.97 -0.24
C MET A 1 9.36 12.97 0.23
N THR A 2 9.13 13.66 1.35
CA THR A 2 10.07 14.66 1.87
C THR A 2 10.90 14.05 2.99
N VAL A 3 12.20 14.34 3.02
CA VAL A 3 13.10 13.91 4.11
C VAL A 3 13.64 15.16 4.79
N MET A 4 13.64 15.17 6.11
CA MET A 4 14.22 16.22 6.94
C MET A 4 15.03 15.63 8.08
N THR A 5 16.01 16.37 8.55
CA THR A 5 16.73 16.02 9.76
C THR A 5 15.90 16.36 11.00
N SER A 6 16.21 15.70 12.12
CA SER A 6 15.61 16.02 13.42
C SER A 6 15.81 17.50 13.79
N ARG A 7 16.94 18.10 13.37
CA ARG A 7 17.23 19.53 13.61
C ARG A 7 16.32 20.44 12.79
N GLU A 8 16.15 20.15 11.50
CA GLU A 8 15.26 20.93 10.62
C GLU A 8 13.81 20.82 11.04
N PHE A 9 13.37 19.62 11.45
CA PHE A 9 12.04 19.39 12.01
C PHE A 9 11.79 20.26 13.24
N ASN A 10 12.70 20.23 14.22
CA ASN A 10 12.57 21.00 15.46
C ASN A 10 12.62 22.51 15.23
N GLN A 11 13.37 22.97 14.22
CA GLN A 11 13.45 24.39 13.86
C GLN A 11 12.24 24.87 13.07
N ASN A 12 11.58 24.00 12.30
CA ASN A 12 10.53 24.37 11.35
C ASN A 12 9.29 23.46 11.45
N LEU A 13 8.77 23.30 12.67
CA LEU A 13 7.62 22.42 12.95
C LEU A 13 6.41 22.70 12.03
N ALA A 14 6.03 23.98 11.88
CA ALA A 14 4.89 24.36 11.05
C ALA A 14 5.07 24.00 9.57
N LYS A 15 6.31 24.11 9.05
CA LYS A 15 6.64 23.69 7.69
C LYS A 15 6.50 22.18 7.54
N ALA A 16 7.01 21.42 8.51
CA ALA A 16 6.91 19.97 8.51
C ALA A 16 5.44 19.50 8.56
N GLN A 17 4.61 20.12 9.40
CA GLN A 17 3.17 19.83 9.45
C GLN A 17 2.47 20.16 8.13
N LYS A 18 2.77 21.30 7.51
CA LYS A 18 2.21 21.66 6.19
C LYS A 18 2.62 20.65 5.11
N GLN A 19 3.85 20.17 5.14
CA GLN A 19 4.31 19.12 4.22
C GLN A 19 3.60 17.78 4.50
N ALA A 20 3.46 17.41 5.77
CA ALA A 20 2.78 16.19 6.21
C ALA A 20 1.28 16.13 5.87
N GLN A 21 0.64 17.27 5.57
CA GLN A 21 -0.73 17.31 5.02
C GLN A 21 -0.83 16.75 3.59
N HIS A 22 0.26 16.80 2.83
CA HIS A 22 0.26 16.42 1.40
C HIS A 22 0.98 15.09 1.16
N SER A 23 2.00 14.78 1.97
CA SER A 23 2.79 13.55 1.87
C SER A 23 3.49 13.29 3.19
N PRO A 24 3.69 12.01 3.58
CA PRO A 24 4.51 11.66 4.73
C PRO A 24 5.91 12.25 4.63
N VAL A 25 6.40 12.69 5.78
CA VAL A 25 7.72 13.30 5.95
C VAL A 25 8.58 12.39 6.80
N ILE A 26 9.72 11.94 6.26
CA ILE A 26 10.70 11.17 7.03
C ILE A 26 11.56 12.13 7.83
N ILE A 27 11.70 11.85 9.13
CA ILE A 27 12.62 12.53 10.02
C ILE A 27 13.82 11.61 10.27
N THR A 28 15.01 12.12 10.00
CA THR A 28 16.27 11.39 10.17
C THR A 28 17.05 11.86 11.39
N LYS A 29 17.87 10.97 11.95
CA LYS A 29 18.82 11.25 13.01
C LYS A 29 20.15 10.62 12.63
N ARG A 30 21.20 11.45 12.53
CA ARG A 30 22.55 11.02 12.09
C ARG A 30 22.54 10.30 10.73
N GLY A 31 21.67 10.71 9.80
CA GLY A 31 21.54 10.11 8.47
C GLY A 31 20.50 8.99 8.38
N GLU A 32 20.07 8.42 9.50
CA GLU A 32 19.16 7.29 9.52
C GLU A 32 17.69 7.71 9.72
N PRO A 33 16.73 7.20 8.92
CA PRO A 33 15.30 7.35 9.16
C PRO A 33 14.94 6.86 10.55
N THR A 34 14.29 7.70 11.35
CA THR A 34 13.94 7.37 12.74
C THR A 34 12.47 7.63 13.06
N TYR A 35 11.85 8.62 12.43
CA TYR A 35 10.42 8.89 12.58
C TYR A 35 9.79 9.23 11.24
N VAL A 36 8.46 9.11 11.19
CA VAL A 36 7.64 9.59 10.07
C VAL A 36 6.54 10.50 10.64
N LEU A 37 6.36 11.67 10.04
CA LEU A 37 5.25 12.57 10.34
C LEU A 37 4.21 12.49 9.22
N MET A 38 2.95 12.25 9.59
CA MET A 38 1.78 12.22 8.71
C MET A 38 0.55 12.68 9.49
N THR A 39 -0.55 12.92 8.79
CA THR A 39 -1.82 13.21 9.47
C THR A 39 -2.34 11.99 10.22
N TYR A 40 -3.15 12.21 11.26
CA TYR A 40 -3.75 11.10 11.98
C TYR A 40 -4.70 10.28 11.10
N GLU A 41 -5.41 10.93 10.16
CA GLU A 41 -6.29 10.23 9.22
C GLU A 41 -5.51 9.23 8.35
N GLU A 42 -4.36 9.66 7.81
CA GLU A 42 -3.49 8.81 6.99
C GLU A 42 -2.90 7.66 7.81
N TYR A 43 -2.45 7.94 9.04
CA TYR A 43 -2.04 6.90 9.99
C TYR A 43 -3.17 5.90 10.25
N SER A 44 -4.38 6.38 10.57
CA SER A 44 -5.53 5.54 10.86
C SER A 44 -5.95 4.70 9.65
N ARG A 45 -5.85 5.23 8.43
CA ARG A 45 -6.15 4.50 7.19
C ARG A 45 -5.16 3.37 6.96
N ASN A 46 -3.88 3.60 7.24
CA ASN A 46 -2.83 2.57 7.13
C ASN A 46 -2.93 1.50 8.23
N GLN A 47 -3.41 1.87 9.42
CA GLN A 47 -3.64 0.90 10.51
C GLN A 47 -4.93 0.09 10.30
N ASN A 48 -5.92 0.70 9.66
CA ASN A 48 -7.12 0.01 9.19
C ASN A 48 -6.82 -0.66 7.85
N GLU A 49 -5.87 -1.59 7.84
CA GLU A 49 -5.84 -2.66 6.85
C GLU A 49 -7.18 -3.39 6.96
N GLY A 50 -8.16 -2.88 6.22
CA GLY A 50 -9.43 -3.54 6.01
C GLY A 50 -9.16 -4.96 5.52
N THR A 51 -10.03 -5.88 5.92
CA THR A 51 -10.27 -7.21 5.35
C THR A 51 -9.10 -7.70 4.51
N SER A 52 -8.25 -8.56 5.09
CA SER A 52 -7.10 -9.11 4.38
C SER A 52 -7.52 -9.58 2.98
N LEU A 53 -6.61 -9.56 1.99
CA LEU A 53 -6.95 -10.08 0.65
C LEU A 53 -7.59 -11.48 0.75
N TYR A 54 -7.13 -12.29 1.73
CA TYR A 54 -7.77 -13.54 2.09
C TYR A 54 -9.22 -13.37 2.54
N ASP A 55 -9.51 -12.54 3.53
CA ASP A 55 -10.87 -12.30 4.03
C ASP A 55 -11.78 -11.72 2.93
N PHE A 56 -11.25 -10.94 1.99
CA PHE A 56 -12.02 -10.38 0.88
C PHE A 56 -12.48 -11.50 -0.07
N PHE A 57 -11.58 -12.42 -0.42
CA PHE A 57 -11.92 -13.56 -1.27
C PHE A 57 -12.69 -14.65 -0.53
N ALA A 58 -12.46 -14.84 0.77
CA ALA A 58 -13.20 -15.79 1.59
C ALA A 58 -14.67 -15.37 1.75
N ASN A 59 -14.95 -14.06 1.74
CA ASN A 59 -16.29 -13.50 1.78
C ASN A 59 -16.76 -13.00 0.40
N TYR A 60 -16.17 -13.51 -0.68
CA TYR A 60 -16.54 -13.09 -2.02
C TYR A 60 -18.04 -13.36 -2.25
N PRO A 61 -18.84 -12.36 -2.63
CA PRO A 61 -20.27 -12.54 -2.78
C PRO A 61 -20.53 -13.60 -3.85
N GLN A 62 -21.37 -14.57 -3.50
CA GLN A 62 -21.83 -15.54 -4.48
C GLN A 62 -22.65 -14.81 -5.56
N PRO A 63 -22.52 -15.21 -6.82
CA PRO A 63 -23.37 -14.71 -7.89
C PRO A 63 -24.85 -14.95 -7.52
N ALA A 64 -25.74 -14.02 -7.91
CA ALA A 64 -27.16 -14.22 -7.74
C ALA A 64 -27.62 -15.48 -8.50
N GLU A 65 -28.67 -16.15 -8.02
CA GLU A 65 -29.16 -17.43 -8.59
C GLU A 65 -29.50 -17.32 -10.08
N ASP A 66 -29.86 -16.13 -10.56
CA ASP A 66 -30.26 -15.86 -11.94
C ASP A 66 -29.08 -15.46 -12.87
N VAL A 67 -27.83 -15.52 -12.40
CA VAL A 67 -26.66 -15.20 -13.22
C VAL A 67 -26.29 -16.42 -14.06
N ASP A 68 -26.45 -16.29 -15.37
CA ASP A 68 -26.03 -17.29 -16.36
C ASP A 68 -24.49 -17.29 -16.48
N LEU A 69 -23.84 -18.04 -15.58
CA LEU A 69 -22.39 -18.20 -15.56
C LEU A 69 -21.98 -19.33 -16.50
N PRO A 70 -20.90 -19.15 -17.28
CA PRO A 70 -20.37 -20.25 -18.06
C PRO A 70 -19.93 -21.38 -17.13
N GLU A 71 -20.31 -22.62 -17.45
CA GLU A 71 -19.90 -23.82 -16.68
C GLU A 71 -18.37 -23.93 -16.58
N ASP A 72 -17.66 -23.50 -17.63
CA ASP A 72 -16.21 -23.42 -17.68
C ASP A 72 -15.74 -22.01 -18.01
N PHE A 73 -14.83 -21.48 -17.17
CA PHE A 73 -14.01 -20.34 -17.58
C PHE A 73 -12.94 -20.85 -18.55
N PRO A 74 -12.91 -20.38 -19.82
CA PRO A 74 -11.89 -20.79 -20.75
C PRO A 74 -10.54 -20.28 -20.24
N VAL A 75 -9.73 -21.19 -19.70
CA VAL A 75 -8.35 -20.88 -19.31
C VAL A 75 -7.54 -20.78 -20.61
N PRO A 76 -7.08 -19.59 -21.02
CA PRO A 76 -6.27 -19.48 -22.22
C PRO A 76 -4.98 -20.29 -22.03
N GLU A 77 -4.45 -20.85 -23.12
CA GLU A 77 -3.13 -21.48 -23.08
C GLU A 77 -2.11 -20.47 -22.54
N ARG A 78 -1.43 -20.83 -21.44
CA ARG A 78 -0.38 -19.98 -20.88
C ARG A 78 0.66 -19.71 -21.96
N SER A 79 0.94 -18.43 -22.20
CA SER A 79 1.96 -18.02 -23.17
C SER A 79 3.30 -18.69 -22.87
N LYS A 80 3.87 -19.36 -23.88
CA LYS A 80 5.22 -19.94 -23.79
C LYS A 80 6.33 -18.87 -23.77
N HIS A 81 6.01 -17.62 -24.11
CA HIS A 81 6.99 -16.54 -24.27
C HIS A 81 7.46 -15.92 -22.93
N GLN A 82 6.72 -16.13 -21.84
CA GLN A 82 7.02 -15.59 -20.51
C GLN A 82 7.64 -16.61 -19.56
N ARG A 83 8.14 -17.76 -20.07
CA ARG A 83 8.84 -18.73 -19.22
C ARG A 83 10.21 -18.16 -18.87
N PRO A 84 10.52 -17.90 -17.58
CA PRO A 84 11.91 -17.71 -17.19
C PRO A 84 12.67 -19.00 -17.51
N VAL A 85 13.89 -18.86 -18.03
CA VAL A 85 14.78 -20.00 -18.23
C VAL A 85 15.11 -20.54 -16.84
N VAL A 86 14.75 -21.81 -16.59
CA VAL A 86 15.15 -22.51 -15.37
C VAL A 86 16.56 -23.03 -15.64
N GLU A 87 17.56 -22.37 -15.06
CA GLU A 87 18.91 -22.91 -14.97
C GLU A 87 18.91 -23.96 -13.84
N PHE A 88 19.31 -25.19 -14.18
CA PHE A 88 19.52 -26.28 -13.23
C PHE A 88 20.99 -26.33 -12.80
#